data_AF-A0A089LTT5-F1
#
_entry.id   AF-A0A089LTT5-F1
#
_cell.length_a   1.000
_cell.length_b   1.000
_cell.length_c   1.000
_cell.angle_alpha   90.00
_cell.angle_beta   90.00
_cell.angle_gamma   90.00
#
_symmetry.space_group_name_H-M   'P 1'
#
loop_
_entity.id
_entity.type
_entity.pdbx_description
1 polymer ?
#
loop_
_entity_poly.entity_id
_entity_poly.type
_entity_poly.pdbx_seq_one_letter_code
_entity_poly.pdbx_strand_id
1 'polypeptide(L)'
;MEDEWVMLTTSKKMITALTLLLTLTGCFYSGPGEDVQVNSEPAIASAEDSRDYGLSSLVIELPEGWELDKGDKLNYLMVNERGEAAGRISSSPYEANYEFNHTLPNHSSVIDDETIQLPAGACRLITLDADNGPAASGKTGTHNTYYGVVSVQDKVIYILDFTNLDKDPKSKQQFIDILNTISIKEPDA
;
A
#
# COMPACT_ATOMS: atom_id res chain seq x y z
N MET A 1 -62.40 27.24 17.79
CA MET A 1 -62.13 25.91 17.24
C MET A 1 -60.63 25.87 16.97
N GLU A 2 -59.76 25.79 17.98
CA GLU A 2 -59.83 24.95 19.22
C GLU A 2 -59.96 23.47 18.81
N ASP A 3 -59.12 22.51 19.25
CA ASP A 3 -58.23 22.43 20.43
C ASP A 3 -56.76 22.11 20.01
N GLU A 4 -55.64 22.37 20.71
CA GLU A 4 -55.21 22.34 22.14
C GLU A 4 -54.79 20.97 22.75
N TRP A 5 -53.46 20.83 22.97
CA TRP A 5 -52.72 19.92 23.91
C TRP A 5 -52.84 18.39 23.69
N VAL A 6 -51.91 17.52 24.17
CA VAL A 6 -51.07 17.55 25.38
C VAL A 6 -49.64 17.02 25.14
N MET A 7 -48.65 17.70 25.74
CA MET A 7 -47.29 17.19 25.96
C MET A 7 -47.24 16.25 27.18
N LEU A 8 -46.52 15.13 27.09
CA LEU A 8 -46.13 14.33 28.27
C LEU A 8 -44.62 14.15 28.36
N THR A 9 -44.02 14.99 29.21
CA THR A 9 -42.65 14.89 29.69
C THR A 9 -42.54 13.88 30.83
N THR A 10 -41.49 13.05 30.86
CA THR A 10 -40.92 12.54 32.13
C THR A 10 -39.40 12.41 32.03
N SER A 11 -38.70 12.71 33.12
CA SER A 11 -37.23 12.88 33.17
C SER A 11 -36.55 11.82 34.05
N LYS A 12 -35.27 11.55 33.75
CA LYS A 12 -34.20 11.03 34.63
C LYS A 12 -34.44 9.73 35.44
N LYS A 13 -33.48 8.81 35.28
CA LYS A 13 -32.60 8.35 36.37
C LYS A 13 -31.38 7.61 35.82
N MET A 14 -30.17 8.03 36.20
CA MET A 14 -28.99 7.16 36.14
C MET A 14 -29.14 6.09 37.22
N ILE A 15 -28.73 4.85 36.94
CA ILE A 15 -28.37 3.86 37.97
C ILE A 15 -27.06 3.21 37.54
N THR A 16 -25.97 3.63 38.18
CA THR A 16 -24.68 2.93 38.11
C THR A 16 -24.74 1.74 39.07
N ALA A 17 -24.67 0.52 38.56
CA ALA A 17 -24.61 -0.70 39.38
C ALA A 17 -23.16 -1.20 39.45
N LEU A 18 -22.45 -0.77 40.50
CA LEU A 18 -21.17 -1.34 40.89
C LEU A 18 -21.44 -2.65 41.64
N THR A 19 -20.89 -3.78 41.18
CA THR A 19 -20.89 -5.03 41.94
C THR A 19 -19.51 -5.67 41.89
N LEU A 20 -18.90 -5.77 43.08
CA LEU A 20 -17.60 -6.39 43.32
C LEU A 20 -17.80 -7.38 44.48
N LEU A 21 -17.54 -8.68 44.26
CA LEU A 21 -16.66 -9.53 45.10
C LEU A 21 -16.78 -11.03 44.74
N LEU A 22 -15.64 -11.62 44.37
CA LEU A 22 -15.03 -12.86 44.90
C LEU A 22 -15.92 -14.00 45.46
N THR A 23 -15.72 -15.19 44.89
CA THR A 23 -15.42 -16.41 45.67
C THR A 23 -14.32 -17.24 45.02
N LEU A 24 -13.32 -17.65 45.81
CA LEU A 24 -12.27 -18.59 45.43
C LEU A 24 -12.76 -20.04 45.47
N THR A 25 -12.20 -20.93 44.63
CA THR A 25 -11.47 -22.17 45.00
C THR A 25 -11.37 -23.14 43.81
N GLY A 26 -10.21 -23.78 43.61
CA GLY A 26 -9.92 -24.59 42.42
C GLY A 26 -8.58 -25.32 42.48
N CYS A 27 -8.37 -26.15 43.50
CA CYS A 27 -7.15 -26.91 43.78
C CYS A 27 -7.37 -28.42 43.48
N PHE A 28 -6.46 -29.22 42.92
CA PHE A 28 -5.08 -29.01 42.42
C PHE A 28 -4.81 -29.97 41.24
N TYR A 29 -3.78 -29.70 40.41
CA TYR A 29 -2.92 -30.78 39.90
C TYR A 29 -1.50 -30.27 39.63
N SER A 30 -0.50 -30.91 40.23
CA SER A 30 0.92 -30.57 40.05
C SER A 30 1.58 -31.57 39.11
N GLY A 31 2.11 -31.10 37.98
CA GLY A 31 3.04 -31.82 37.13
C GLY A 31 4.31 -30.99 36.93
N PRO A 32 5.52 -31.58 37.00
CA PRO A 32 6.76 -30.84 36.78
C PRO A 32 7.04 -30.71 35.27
N GLY A 33 7.23 -29.49 34.77
CA GLY A 33 7.54 -29.26 33.36
C GLY A 33 7.64 -27.79 32.98
N GLU A 34 8.88 -27.28 32.97
CA GLU A 34 9.39 -26.13 32.22
C GLU A 34 8.72 -24.74 32.42
N ASP A 35 9.51 -23.84 33.01
CA ASP A 35 9.23 -22.39 33.03
C ASP A 35 9.29 -21.80 31.62
N VAL A 36 8.16 -21.30 31.12
CA VAL A 36 8.14 -20.36 30.00
C VAL A 36 7.29 -19.15 30.38
N GLN A 37 7.92 -18.17 31.03
CA GLN A 37 7.38 -16.81 31.10
C GLN A 37 7.41 -16.21 29.68
N VAL A 38 6.30 -16.31 28.95
CA VAL A 38 6.09 -15.45 27.79
C VAL A 38 5.78 -14.04 28.30
N ASN A 39 6.85 -13.28 28.55
CA ASN A 39 6.78 -11.84 28.76
C ASN A 39 6.40 -11.20 27.43
N SER A 40 5.09 -11.06 27.17
CA SER A 40 4.56 -10.35 26.00
C SER A 40 4.72 -8.83 26.18
N GLU A 41 5.96 -8.36 26.28
CA GLU A 41 6.27 -6.96 26.04
C GLU A 41 6.00 -6.68 24.55
N PRO A 42 5.15 -5.70 24.21
CA PRO A 42 5.04 -5.27 22.82
C PRO A 42 6.40 -4.69 22.42
N ALA A 43 7.05 -5.30 21.44
CA ALA A 43 8.30 -4.80 20.89
C ALA A 43 8.05 -3.38 20.34
N ILE A 44 8.50 -2.37 21.09
CA ILE A 44 8.55 -1.00 20.60
C ILE A 44 9.58 -1.01 19.48
N ALA A 45 9.12 -0.90 18.24
CA ALA A 45 10.00 -0.79 17.09
C ALA A 45 11.01 0.34 17.36
N SER A 46 12.31 0.04 17.22
CA SER A 46 13.35 1.02 17.52
C SER A 46 13.14 2.26 16.66
N ALA A 47 13.19 3.44 17.29
CA ALA A 47 13.15 4.71 16.59
C ALA A 47 14.53 4.99 15.96
N GLU A 48 14.87 4.23 14.92
CA GLU A 48 16.12 4.35 14.17
C GLU A 48 15.86 4.80 12.73
N ASP A 49 16.67 5.76 12.29
CA ASP A 49 16.63 6.42 10.98
C ASP A 49 15.32 7.16 10.62
N SER A 50 15.16 8.37 11.16
CA SER A 50 14.29 9.41 10.56
C SER A 50 14.93 10.03 9.29
N ARG A 51 15.56 9.20 8.44
CA ARG A 51 16.06 9.60 7.13
C ARG A 51 14.86 9.64 6.16
N ASP A 52 14.70 10.75 5.47
CA ASP A 52 13.61 10.95 4.51
C ASP A 52 13.90 10.20 3.20
N TYR A 53 13.57 8.90 3.17
CA TYR A 53 13.67 8.06 1.99
C TYR A 53 12.48 8.35 1.05
N GLY A 54 12.68 9.27 0.10
CA GLY A 54 11.70 9.61 -0.94
C GLY A 54 12.17 9.29 -2.36
N LEU A 55 11.52 9.88 -3.36
CA LEU A 55 11.91 9.77 -4.77
C LEU A 55 13.37 10.19 -5.05
N SER A 56 13.93 11.15 -4.31
CA SER A 56 15.33 11.56 -4.46
C SER A 56 16.35 10.47 -4.10
N SER A 57 15.94 9.48 -3.31
CA SER A 57 16.76 8.31 -2.97
C SER A 57 16.62 7.17 -3.98
N LEU A 58 15.67 7.24 -4.92
CA LEU A 58 15.46 6.18 -5.92
C LEU A 58 16.63 6.12 -6.90
N VAL A 59 17.21 4.92 -7.01
CA VAL A 59 18.08 4.51 -8.11
C VAL A 59 17.29 3.51 -8.94
N ILE A 60 17.22 3.74 -10.25
CA ILE A 60 16.51 2.91 -11.22
C ILE A 60 17.20 3.06 -12.58
N GLU A 61 17.31 1.98 -13.34
CA GLU A 61 17.80 1.99 -14.71
C GLU A 61 16.61 1.81 -15.66
N LEU A 62 16.57 2.61 -16.72
CA LEU A 62 15.53 2.53 -17.76
C LEU A 62 16.13 1.93 -19.04
N PRO A 63 15.30 1.44 -19.98
CA PRO A 63 15.77 0.93 -21.28
C PRO A 63 16.60 1.95 -22.07
N GLU A 64 17.38 1.47 -23.04
CA GLU A 64 18.19 2.36 -23.89
C GLU A 64 17.33 3.41 -24.60
N GLY A 65 17.74 4.69 -24.51
CA GLY A 65 17.01 5.81 -25.08
C GLY A 65 15.84 6.32 -24.25
N TRP A 66 15.58 5.74 -23.07
CA TRP A 66 14.56 6.22 -22.13
C TRP A 66 15.14 7.22 -21.14
N GLU A 67 14.30 8.16 -20.71
CA GLU A 67 14.66 9.20 -19.74
C GLU A 67 13.70 9.19 -18.55
N LEU A 68 14.20 9.63 -17.40
CA LEU A 68 13.43 9.81 -16.17
C LEU A 68 13.33 11.30 -15.87
N ASP A 69 12.19 11.91 -16.22
CA ASP A 69 11.92 13.31 -15.90
C ASP A 69 11.63 13.44 -14.39
N LYS A 70 12.38 14.34 -13.74
CA LYS A 70 12.35 14.64 -12.31
C LYS A 70 11.86 16.07 -12.02
N GLY A 71 11.19 16.70 -12.98
CA GLY A 71 10.67 18.07 -12.88
C GLY A 71 9.60 18.23 -11.79
N ASP A 72 8.73 17.23 -11.60
CA ASP A 72 7.90 17.10 -10.41
C ASP A 72 8.67 16.31 -9.32
N LYS A 73 8.63 16.81 -8.08
CA LYS A 73 9.27 16.19 -6.92
C LYS A 73 8.39 15.13 -6.25
N LEU A 74 7.10 15.10 -6.57
CA LEU A 74 6.13 14.14 -6.04
C LEU A 74 5.94 12.93 -6.97
N ASN A 75 6.20 13.11 -8.27
CA ASN A 75 6.10 12.06 -9.28
C ASN A 75 7.24 12.20 -10.30
N TYR A 76 8.02 11.13 -10.51
CA TYR A 76 8.92 11.05 -11.66
C TYR A 76 8.21 10.41 -12.85
N LEU A 77 8.50 10.87 -14.06
CA LEU A 77 7.88 10.39 -15.29
C LEU A 77 8.89 9.60 -16.11
N MET A 78 8.57 8.36 -16.44
CA MET A 78 9.34 7.55 -17.40
C MET A 78 8.92 7.95 -18.81
N VAL A 79 9.87 8.40 -19.62
CA VAL A 79 9.67 8.83 -21.01
C VAL A 79 10.44 7.87 -21.92
N ASN A 80 9.74 7.31 -22.91
CA ASN A 80 10.33 6.33 -23.84
C ASN A 80 11.14 6.99 -24.96
N GLU A 81 11.79 6.18 -25.80
CA GLU A 81 12.66 6.68 -26.89
C GLU A 81 11.92 7.49 -27.98
N ARG A 82 10.58 7.54 -27.93
CA ARG A 82 9.72 8.34 -28.82
C ARG A 82 9.29 9.67 -28.19
N GLY A 83 9.68 9.94 -26.95
CA GLY A 83 9.24 11.11 -26.19
C GLY A 83 7.85 10.97 -25.57
N GLU A 84 7.31 9.75 -25.50
CA GLU A 84 5.98 9.47 -24.94
C GLU A 84 6.10 9.06 -23.46
N ALA A 85 5.13 9.48 -22.64
CA ALA A 85 5.01 9.04 -21.26
C ALA A 85 4.67 7.54 -21.20
N ALA A 86 5.56 6.74 -20.64
CA ALA A 86 5.41 5.29 -20.51
C ALA A 86 5.09 4.81 -19.08
N GLY A 87 5.06 5.73 -18.12
CA GLY A 87 4.64 5.44 -16.75
C GLY A 87 5.14 6.48 -15.74
N ARG A 88 4.68 6.40 -14.50
CA ARG A 88 5.07 7.30 -13.40
C ARG A 88 5.60 6.53 -12.20
N ILE A 89 6.37 7.22 -11.37
CA ILE A 89 6.91 6.72 -10.11
C ILE A 89 6.61 7.72 -9.01
N SER A 90 5.98 7.26 -7.94
CA SER A 90 5.78 8.01 -6.69
C SER A 90 6.38 7.26 -5.50
N SER A 91 6.53 7.91 -4.36
CA SER A 91 7.03 7.30 -3.12
C SER A 91 6.09 7.56 -1.94
N SER A 92 5.94 6.55 -1.09
CA SER A 92 5.26 6.61 0.20
C SER A 92 6.22 6.19 1.31
N PRO A 93 6.07 6.71 2.55
CA PRO A 93 6.65 6.07 3.73
C PRO A 93 6.30 4.58 3.77
N TYR A 94 7.18 3.77 4.36
CA TYR A 94 6.93 2.33 4.48
C TYR A 94 5.77 2.02 5.42
N GLU A 95 4.86 1.16 4.94
CA GLU A 95 3.74 0.61 5.69
C GLU A 95 3.67 -0.90 5.40
N ALA A 96 3.86 -1.74 6.43
CA ALA A 96 3.92 -3.20 6.26
C ALA A 96 2.66 -3.84 5.66
N ASN A 97 1.51 -3.15 5.74
CA ASN A 97 0.22 -3.56 5.18
C ASN A 97 -0.32 -2.52 4.17
N TYR A 98 0.54 -2.03 3.26
CA TYR A 98 0.15 -1.01 2.29
C TYR A 98 -1.04 -1.43 1.41
N GLU A 99 -2.11 -0.63 1.45
CA GLU A 99 -3.36 -0.88 0.74
C GLU A 99 -3.40 -0.19 -0.64
N PHE A 100 -3.07 -0.94 -1.70
CA PHE A 100 -3.07 -0.46 -3.08
C PHE A 100 -4.43 0.11 -3.56
N ASN A 101 -5.53 -0.25 -2.89
CA ASN A 101 -6.88 0.25 -3.21
C ASN A 101 -6.98 1.80 -3.23
N HIS A 102 -6.09 2.51 -2.52
CA HIS A 102 -6.02 3.98 -2.55
C HIS A 102 -5.35 4.55 -3.80
N THR A 103 -4.61 3.74 -4.56
CA THR A 103 -3.93 4.11 -5.82
C THR A 103 -4.73 3.69 -7.06
N LEU A 104 -5.72 2.81 -6.91
CA LEU A 104 -6.48 2.23 -8.02
C LEU A 104 -7.16 3.33 -8.89
N PRO A 105 -6.84 3.45 -10.19
CA PRO A 105 -7.47 4.44 -11.06
C PRO A 105 -8.98 4.23 -11.20
N ASN A 106 -9.72 5.32 -11.30
CA ASN A 106 -11.14 5.29 -11.66
C ASN A 106 -11.37 4.51 -12.96
N HIS A 107 -12.45 3.72 -13.02
CA HIS A 107 -12.81 2.88 -14.16
C HIS A 107 -11.83 1.75 -14.51
N SER A 108 -10.85 1.46 -13.65
CA SER A 108 -9.99 0.28 -13.80
C SER A 108 -10.47 -0.92 -12.99
N SER A 109 -9.97 -2.12 -13.30
CA SER A 109 -10.16 -3.32 -12.48
C SER A 109 -8.89 -4.17 -12.43
N VAL A 110 -8.57 -4.73 -11.26
CA VAL A 110 -7.51 -5.72 -11.09
C VAL A 110 -7.85 -6.99 -11.87
N ILE A 111 -6.95 -7.37 -12.79
CA ILE A 111 -6.95 -8.66 -13.51
C ILE A 111 -6.14 -9.70 -12.73
N ASP A 112 -4.98 -9.27 -12.22
CA ASP A 112 -3.94 -10.11 -11.64
C ASP A 112 -3.20 -9.33 -10.54
N ASP A 113 -2.80 -10.00 -9.48
CA ASP A 113 -2.17 -9.42 -8.28
C ASP A 113 -1.25 -10.49 -7.68
N GLU A 114 0.05 -10.37 -7.96
CA GLU A 114 1.07 -11.35 -7.61
C GLU A 114 2.21 -10.73 -6.80
N THR A 115 2.82 -11.52 -5.92
CA THR A 115 4.03 -11.10 -5.20
C THR A 115 5.26 -11.66 -5.91
N ILE A 116 6.15 -10.77 -6.35
CA ILE A 116 7.46 -11.12 -6.90
C ILE A 116 8.57 -10.62 -5.96
N GLN A 117 9.69 -11.34 -5.93
CA GLN A 117 10.87 -10.92 -5.17
C GLN A 117 11.83 -10.15 -6.08
N LEU A 118 12.12 -8.90 -5.73
CA LEU A 118 13.14 -8.08 -6.39
C LEU A 118 14.41 -8.03 -5.53
N PRO A 119 15.57 -7.63 -6.10
CA PRO A 119 16.80 -7.39 -5.33
C PRO A 119 16.64 -6.35 -4.20
N ALA A 120 15.78 -5.34 -4.38
CA ALA A 120 15.51 -4.30 -3.39
C ALA A 120 14.58 -4.73 -2.25
N GLY A 121 13.76 -5.76 -2.46
CA GLY A 121 12.72 -6.18 -1.53
C GLY A 121 11.50 -6.80 -2.23
N ALA A 122 10.42 -6.96 -1.49
CA ALA A 122 9.18 -7.54 -2.01
C ALA A 122 8.45 -6.54 -2.92
N CYS A 123 7.91 -7.02 -4.03
CA CYS A 123 7.06 -6.25 -4.92
C CYS A 123 5.71 -6.93 -5.09
N ARG A 124 4.63 -6.16 -4.91
CA ARG A 124 3.29 -6.55 -5.34
C ARG A 124 3.09 -6.02 -6.76
N LEU A 125 3.10 -6.93 -7.74
CA LEU A 125 2.91 -6.65 -9.15
C LEU A 125 1.44 -6.86 -9.50
N ILE A 126 0.78 -5.78 -9.91
CA ILE A 126 -0.67 -5.74 -10.14
C ILE A 126 -0.90 -5.40 -11.61
N THR A 127 -1.73 -6.18 -12.29
CA THR A 127 -2.15 -5.91 -13.67
C THR A 127 -3.59 -5.41 -13.68
N LEU A 128 -3.82 -4.23 -14.25
CA LEU A 128 -5.15 -3.63 -14.38
C LEU A 128 -5.64 -3.70 -15.83
N ASP A 129 -6.94 -3.93 -15.99
CA ASP A 129 -7.70 -3.47 -17.16
C ASP A 129 -8.02 -1.99 -16.91
N ALA A 130 -7.43 -1.09 -17.70
CA ALA A 130 -7.53 0.34 -17.47
C ALA A 130 -8.89 0.94 -17.87
N ASP A 131 -9.63 0.26 -18.77
CA ASP A 131 -10.86 0.76 -19.40
C ASP A 131 -12.12 -0.01 -18.95
N ASN A 132 -12.08 -0.70 -17.79
CA ASN A 132 -13.21 -1.50 -17.28
C ASN A 132 -14.32 -0.69 -16.58
N GLY A 133 -14.78 0.39 -17.22
CA GLY A 133 -15.91 1.20 -16.75
C GLY A 133 -16.72 1.83 -17.89
N PRO A 134 -17.86 2.47 -17.60
CA PRO A 134 -18.74 3.08 -18.60
C PRO A 134 -18.21 4.42 -19.14
N ALA A 135 -16.89 4.52 -19.36
CA ALA A 135 -16.29 5.61 -20.12
C ALA A 135 -16.81 5.57 -21.57
N ALA A 136 -16.84 6.75 -22.22
CA ALA A 136 -17.75 7.05 -23.34
C ALA A 136 -17.63 6.19 -24.63
N SER A 137 -16.67 5.26 -24.71
CA SER A 137 -16.51 4.33 -25.84
C SER A 137 -17.22 2.98 -25.63
N GLY A 138 -17.50 2.58 -24.38
CA GLY A 138 -18.01 1.24 -24.04
C GLY A 138 -17.08 0.07 -24.38
N LYS A 139 -15.80 0.35 -24.68
CA LYS A 139 -14.79 -0.67 -24.99
C LYS A 139 -13.94 -0.96 -23.76
N THR A 140 -14.24 -2.05 -23.07
CA THR A 140 -13.38 -2.57 -21.99
C THR A 140 -12.19 -3.34 -22.58
N GLY A 141 -11.08 -3.43 -21.84
CA GLY A 141 -9.96 -4.30 -22.21
C GLY A 141 -9.19 -3.89 -23.45
N THR A 142 -9.03 -2.59 -23.69
CA THR A 142 -8.23 -2.02 -24.79
C THR A 142 -6.72 -2.13 -24.52
N HIS A 143 -6.28 -1.81 -23.29
CA HIS A 143 -4.88 -1.82 -22.87
C HIS A 143 -4.76 -2.33 -21.41
N ASN A 144 -3.58 -2.83 -21.06
CA ASN A 144 -3.24 -3.13 -19.66
C ASN A 144 -2.43 -1.96 -19.09
N THR A 145 -2.58 -1.73 -17.78
CA THR A 145 -1.63 -0.93 -17.00
C THR A 145 -1.03 -1.81 -15.91
N TYR A 146 0.28 -1.76 -15.76
CA TYR A 146 0.99 -2.54 -14.74
C TYR A 146 1.36 -1.61 -13.58
N TYR A 147 1.17 -2.10 -12.36
CA TYR A 147 1.54 -1.41 -11.13
C TYR A 147 2.53 -2.24 -10.33
N GLY A 148 3.61 -1.60 -9.88
CA GLY A 148 4.62 -2.21 -9.03
C GLY A 148 4.68 -1.46 -7.70
N VAL A 149 4.22 -2.10 -6.63
CA VAL A 149 4.34 -1.59 -5.26
C VAL A 149 5.55 -2.27 -4.62
N VAL A 150 6.68 -1.58 -4.65
CA VAL A 150 7.99 -2.10 -4.22
C VAL A 150 8.31 -1.60 -2.82
N SER A 151 8.34 -2.51 -1.84
CA SER A 151 8.80 -2.22 -0.49
C SER A 151 10.31 -2.42 -0.40
N VAL A 152 11.06 -1.35 -0.10
CA VAL A 152 12.52 -1.39 -0.05
C VAL A 152 13.02 -1.29 1.40
N GLN A 153 13.62 -2.38 1.89
CA GLN A 153 14.31 -2.47 3.19
C GLN A 153 13.51 -1.93 4.40
N ASP A 154 12.18 -2.04 4.39
CA ASP A 154 11.28 -1.47 5.40
C ASP A 154 11.42 0.06 5.62
N LYS A 155 12.00 0.78 4.65
CA LYS A 155 12.28 2.23 4.67
C LYS A 155 11.28 3.05 3.85
N VAL A 156 11.01 2.60 2.63
CA VAL A 156 10.19 3.32 1.63
C VAL A 156 9.39 2.34 0.78
N ILE A 157 8.24 2.79 0.29
CA ILE A 157 7.48 2.13 -0.77
C ILE A 157 7.57 2.98 -2.03
N TYR A 158 8.06 2.41 -3.12
CA TYR A 158 7.94 3.01 -4.46
C TYR A 158 6.74 2.42 -5.17
N ILE A 159 5.94 3.29 -5.78
CA ILE A 159 4.72 2.93 -6.49
C ILE A 159 4.91 3.37 -7.93
N LEU A 160 5.08 2.39 -8.82
CA LEU A 160 5.27 2.60 -10.24
C LEU A 160 3.99 2.24 -10.99
N ASP A 161 3.56 3.08 -11.92
CA ASP A 161 2.64 2.71 -13.01
C ASP A 161 3.40 2.60 -14.33
N PHE A 162 2.94 1.72 -15.23
CA PHE A 162 3.58 1.49 -16.52
C PHE A 162 2.61 1.05 -17.61
N THR A 163 2.72 1.69 -18.78
CA THR A 163 2.09 1.29 -20.03
C THR A 163 2.93 1.79 -21.21
N ASN A 164 3.28 0.90 -22.14
CA ASN A 164 4.12 1.24 -23.31
C ASN A 164 3.70 0.51 -24.59
N LEU A 165 3.06 -0.67 -24.49
CA LEU A 165 2.74 -1.55 -25.61
C LEU A 165 1.37 -2.26 -25.45
N ASP A 166 0.37 -1.56 -24.91
CA ASP A 166 -0.99 -2.07 -24.63
C ASP A 166 -1.00 -3.45 -23.93
N LYS A 167 -1.55 -4.48 -24.59
CA LYS A 167 -1.65 -5.85 -24.08
C LYS A 167 -0.53 -6.77 -24.57
N ASP A 168 0.58 -6.25 -25.11
CA ASP A 168 1.75 -7.07 -25.45
C ASP A 168 2.35 -7.67 -24.17
N PRO A 169 2.51 -9.01 -24.06
CA PRO A 169 3.16 -9.65 -22.91
C PRO A 169 4.58 -9.12 -22.62
N LYS A 170 5.28 -8.60 -23.64
CA LYS A 170 6.57 -7.92 -23.46
C LYS A 170 6.47 -6.67 -22.60
N SER A 171 5.31 -6.01 -22.54
CA SER A 171 5.08 -4.85 -21.67
C SER A 171 5.17 -5.25 -20.19
N LYS A 172 4.62 -6.41 -19.80
CA LYS A 172 4.76 -6.94 -18.43
C LYS A 172 6.21 -7.30 -18.12
N GLN A 173 6.91 -7.98 -19.04
CA GLN A 173 8.31 -8.36 -18.84
C GLN A 173 9.24 -7.12 -18.76
N GLN A 174 9.10 -6.16 -19.68
CA GLN A 174 9.86 -4.92 -19.67
C GLN A 174 9.66 -4.15 -18.36
N PHE A 175 8.45 -4.16 -17.80
CA PHE A 175 8.19 -3.56 -16.49
C PHE A 175 8.90 -4.32 -15.35
N ILE A 176 8.84 -5.66 -15.34
CA ILE A 176 9.58 -6.50 -14.39
C ILE A 176 11.10 -6.26 -14.51
N ASP A 177 11.62 -6.11 -15.72
CA ASP A 177 13.04 -5.83 -15.96
C ASP A 177 13.44 -4.47 -15.36
N ILE A 178 12.63 -3.41 -15.58
CA ILE A 178 12.80 -2.10 -14.94
C ILE A 178 12.75 -2.22 -13.41
N LEU A 179 11.75 -2.92 -12.85
CA LEU A 179 11.58 -3.11 -11.41
C LEU A 179 12.79 -3.79 -10.76
N ASN A 180 13.44 -4.74 -11.45
CA ASN A 180 14.65 -5.42 -10.94
C ASN A 180 15.88 -4.51 -10.78
N THR A 181 15.89 -3.33 -11.42
CA THR A 181 16.99 -2.34 -11.30
C THR A 181 16.83 -1.41 -10.10
N ILE A 182 15.65 -1.41 -9.46
CA ILE A 182 15.36 -0.53 -8.33
C ILE A 182 16.35 -0.80 -7.20
N SER A 183 16.87 0.27 -6.63
CA SER A 183 17.63 0.30 -5.39
C SER A 183 17.52 1.68 -4.75
N ILE A 184 18.09 1.86 -3.55
CA ILE A 184 18.11 3.15 -2.85
C ILE A 184 19.54 3.66 -2.69
N LYS A 185 19.73 4.95 -2.97
CA LYS A 185 20.86 5.71 -2.45
C LYS A 185 20.53 6.11 -1.01
N GLU A 186 21.45 5.79 -0.10
CA GLU A 186 21.43 6.34 1.26
C GLU A 186 21.45 7.88 1.19
N PRO A 187 20.52 8.58 1.85
CA PRO A 187 20.55 10.04 1.93
C PRO A 187 21.74 10.48 2.79
N ASP A 188 22.27 11.66 2.48
CA ASP A 188 23.47 12.18 3.13
C ASP A 188 23.17 12.49 4.62
N ALA A 189 24.11 12.13 5.51
CA ALA A 189 23.95 12.17 6.98
C ALA A 189 24.39 13.50 7.62
#